data_AF-A0A1C4IEA4-F1
#
_entry.id   AF-A0A1C4IEA4-F1
#
_cell.length_a   1.000
_cell.length_b   1.000
_cell.length_c   1.000
_cell.angle_alpha   90.00
_cell.angle_beta   90.00
_cell.angle_gamma   90.00
#
_symmetry.space_group_name_H-M   'P 1'
#
loop_
_entity.id
_entity.type
_entity.pdbx_description
1 polymer ?
#
loop_
_entity_poly.entity_id
_entity_poly.type
_entity_poly.pdbx_seq_one_letter_code
_entity_poly.pdbx_strand_id
1 'polypeptide(L)'
;MPNSDGTPAAAASDWQQGYGFQFWMSRHGFRGDGAYGQFCVVLPEHDVVIAMTAATEQLQDLLNLMWQHLLPAFGPEPLPDHDKADTALRERLDALALPPLASAPGLRADRDTWSGTAFTPAGGECAEQRTLTTVRLTADPAAPGWTLGLDERGSSLALAFDDAGWTVTDAPVPTAVTAAWTDPATFTADVAFLETPHRLHLTCSLTSRTFTAHWRTRPLTRGSLRAYRAPQS
;
A
#
# COMPACT_ATOMS: atom_id res chain seq x y z
N MET A 1 29.02 -9.08 14.20
CA MET A 1 29.44 -10.41 13.71
C MET A 1 28.82 -10.60 12.32
N PRO A 2 29.60 -10.89 11.28
CA PRO A 2 29.06 -11.24 9.97
C PRO A 2 28.25 -12.54 10.08
N ASN A 3 27.13 -12.64 9.36
CA ASN A 3 26.31 -13.85 9.24
C ASN A 3 26.41 -14.49 7.84
N SER A 4 27.39 -14.08 7.04
CA SER A 4 27.68 -14.62 5.72
C SER A 4 28.18 -16.07 5.79
N ASP A 5 27.72 -16.92 4.88
CA ASP A 5 28.19 -18.30 4.73
C ASP A 5 29.50 -18.43 3.94
N GLY A 6 30.13 -17.31 3.58
CA GLY A 6 31.40 -17.25 2.86
C GLY A 6 31.29 -17.37 1.33
N THR A 7 30.08 -17.42 0.77
CA THR A 7 29.88 -17.48 -0.69
C THR A 7 29.95 -16.10 -1.37
N PRO A 8 30.22 -16.03 -2.69
CA PRO A 8 30.12 -14.77 -3.44
C PRO A 8 28.72 -14.15 -3.41
N ALA A 9 27.67 -14.98 -3.36
CA ALA A 9 26.29 -14.54 -3.21
C ALA A 9 26.03 -13.92 -1.82
N ALA A 10 26.65 -14.47 -0.79
CA ALA A 10 26.63 -13.89 0.56
C ALA A 10 27.26 -12.50 0.63
N ALA A 11 28.40 -12.31 -0.04
CA ALA A 11 29.07 -11.02 -0.10
C ALA A 11 28.24 -9.94 -0.83
N ALA A 12 27.42 -10.35 -1.81
CA ALA A 12 26.52 -9.46 -2.54
C ALA A 12 25.20 -9.17 -1.81
N SER A 13 24.89 -9.85 -0.71
CA SER A 13 23.63 -9.72 0.04
C SER A 13 23.77 -8.77 1.22
N ASP A 14 22.92 -7.73 1.27
CA ASP A 14 22.88 -6.79 2.41
C ASP A 14 22.33 -7.44 3.70
N TRP A 15 21.71 -8.62 3.60
CA TRP A 15 21.15 -9.37 4.73
C TRP A 15 22.18 -10.25 5.45
N GLN A 16 23.38 -10.34 4.90
CA GLN A 16 24.45 -11.22 5.37
C GLN A 16 25.67 -10.48 5.94
N GLN A 17 25.52 -9.18 6.19
CA GLN A 17 26.61 -8.31 6.68
C GLN A 17 26.68 -8.22 8.21
N GLY A 18 25.73 -8.86 8.91
CA GLY A 18 25.62 -8.87 10.37
C GLY A 18 24.59 -7.89 10.93
N TYR A 19 24.44 -7.93 12.25
CA TYR A 19 23.47 -7.15 13.00
C TYR A 19 24.03 -6.79 14.39
N GLY A 20 23.66 -5.62 14.91
CA GLY A 20 24.02 -5.16 16.25
C GLY A 20 23.32 -3.85 16.63
N PHE A 21 23.07 -3.65 17.92
CA PHE A 21 22.46 -2.41 18.46
C PHE A 21 21.16 -1.97 17.77
N GLN A 22 20.31 -2.91 17.35
CA GLN A 22 19.07 -2.65 16.60
C GLN A 22 19.25 -2.21 15.14
N PHE A 23 20.46 -2.31 14.59
CA PHE A 23 20.76 -2.01 13.19
C PHE A 23 21.28 -3.23 12.44
N TRP A 24 20.88 -3.33 11.18
CA TRP A 24 21.48 -4.24 10.21
C TRP A 24 22.70 -3.59 9.59
N MET A 25 23.78 -4.34 9.44
CA MET A 25 24.88 -3.92 8.58
C MET A 25 24.46 -4.07 7.11
N SER A 26 25.00 -3.24 6.25
CA SER A 26 24.81 -3.28 4.80
C SER A 26 26.17 -3.34 4.10
N ARG A 27 26.19 -3.60 2.79
CA ARG A 27 27.43 -3.50 1.99
C ARG A 27 28.02 -2.09 2.05
N HIS A 28 27.15 -1.09 2.20
CA HIS A 28 27.52 0.30 2.41
C HIS A 28 26.81 0.81 3.68
N GLY A 29 27.58 1.00 4.75
CA GLY A 29 27.07 1.52 6.02
C GLY A 29 26.16 0.55 6.81
N PHE A 30 25.16 1.10 7.48
CA PHE A 30 24.21 0.33 8.31
C PHE A 30 22.80 0.92 8.18
N ARG A 31 21.78 0.14 8.54
CA ARG A 31 20.37 0.51 8.33
C ARG A 31 19.43 0.03 9.43
N GLY A 32 18.42 0.83 9.70
CA GLY A 32 17.22 0.42 10.41
C GLY A 32 16.18 -0.04 9.40
N ASP A 33 15.60 -1.23 9.65
CA ASP A 33 14.63 -1.86 8.74
C ASP A 33 13.25 -1.92 9.40
N GLY A 34 12.28 -1.25 8.79
CA GLY A 34 10.86 -1.48 8.97
C GLY A 34 10.30 -2.37 7.87
N ALA A 35 9.16 -2.99 8.15
CA ALA A 35 8.50 -3.91 7.23
C ALA A 35 8.18 -3.23 5.88
N TYR A 36 8.25 -3.99 4.79
CA TYR A 36 7.90 -3.55 3.42
C TYR A 36 8.78 -2.44 2.82
N GLY A 37 10.05 -2.35 3.22
CA GLY A 37 11.04 -1.46 2.61
C GLY A 37 11.08 -0.07 3.22
N GLN A 38 10.60 0.06 4.46
CA GLN A 38 10.78 1.25 5.27
C GLN A 38 12.23 1.24 5.76
N PHE A 39 13.11 2.07 5.20
CA PHE A 39 14.54 2.07 5.55
C PHE A 39 15.00 3.42 6.08
N CYS A 40 15.85 3.37 7.09
CA CYS A 40 16.73 4.47 7.47
C CYS A 40 18.16 3.96 7.29
N VAL A 41 18.83 4.40 6.22
CA VAL A 41 20.18 3.95 5.86
C VAL A 41 21.17 5.05 6.16
N VAL A 42 22.22 4.73 6.91
CA VAL A 42 23.30 5.66 7.26
C VAL A 42 24.55 5.26 6.47
N LEU A 43 25.13 6.22 5.76
CA LEU A 43 26.35 6.08 4.97
C LEU A 43 27.45 6.99 5.55
N PRO A 44 28.18 6.56 6.60
CA PRO A 44 29.13 7.43 7.30
C PRO A 44 30.24 7.99 6.40
N GLU A 45 30.74 7.18 5.46
CA GLU A 45 31.79 7.59 4.53
C GLU A 45 31.37 8.74 3.60
N HIS A 46 30.05 8.95 3.43
CA HIS A 46 29.49 9.97 2.55
C HIS A 46 28.80 11.10 3.33
N ASP A 47 28.75 11.03 4.66
CA ASP A 47 27.97 11.95 5.51
C ASP A 47 26.49 12.07 5.08
N VAL A 48 25.87 10.92 4.76
CA VAL A 48 24.49 10.85 4.23
C VAL A 48 23.60 9.94 5.07
N VAL A 49 22.34 10.34 5.25
CA VAL A 49 21.24 9.49 5.71
C VAL A 49 20.16 9.46 4.63
N ILE A 50 19.71 8.25 4.27
CA ILE A 50 18.62 8.02 3.34
C ILE A 50 17.42 7.49 4.13
N ALA A 51 16.34 8.28 4.14
CA ALA A 51 15.04 7.86 4.65
C ALA A 51 14.14 7.44 3.49
N MET A 52 13.56 6.25 3.57
CA MET A 52 12.73 5.70 2.53
C MET A 52 11.46 5.07 3.09
N THR A 53 10.34 5.42 2.49
CA THR A 53 9.03 4.82 2.74
C THR A 53 8.61 4.01 1.50
N ALA A 54 8.23 2.75 1.69
CA ALA A 54 7.86 1.88 0.60
C ALA A 54 6.74 0.89 0.99
N ALA A 55 6.19 0.21 -0.01
CA ALA A 55 5.22 -0.85 0.14
C ALA A 55 5.60 -2.02 -0.78
N THR A 56 6.75 -2.65 -0.53
CA THR A 56 7.30 -3.73 -1.38
C THR A 56 7.96 -4.84 -0.57
N GLU A 57 7.90 -6.08 -1.08
CA GLU A 57 8.62 -7.24 -0.54
C GLU A 57 9.96 -7.47 -1.25
N GLN A 58 10.25 -6.75 -2.34
CA GLN A 58 11.49 -6.83 -3.11
C GLN A 58 12.60 -5.99 -2.46
N LEU A 59 12.92 -6.31 -1.19
CA LEU A 59 13.74 -5.46 -0.33
C LEU A 59 15.20 -5.35 -0.81
N GLN A 60 15.79 -6.47 -1.27
CA GLN A 60 17.17 -6.47 -1.76
C GLN A 60 17.30 -5.70 -3.08
N ASP A 61 16.30 -5.76 -3.96
CA ASP A 61 16.30 -5.01 -5.22
C ASP A 61 16.21 -3.51 -4.97
N LEU A 62 15.41 -3.11 -3.98
CA LEU A 62 15.33 -1.72 -3.56
C LEU A 62 16.67 -1.18 -3.03
N LEU A 63 17.38 -1.96 -2.21
CA LEU A 63 18.75 -1.64 -1.77
C LEU A 63 19.72 -1.58 -2.95
N ASN A 64 19.65 -2.53 -3.88
CA ASN A 64 20.49 -2.56 -5.08
C ASN A 64 20.32 -1.30 -5.94
N LEU A 65 19.08 -0.85 -6.17
CA LEU A 65 18.79 0.37 -6.92
C LEU A 65 19.37 1.61 -6.24
N MET A 66 19.30 1.68 -4.91
CA MET A 66 19.93 2.75 -4.14
C MET A 66 21.46 2.75 -4.31
N TRP A 67 22.12 1.59 -4.23
CA TRP A 67 23.57 1.49 -4.48
C TRP A 67 23.95 1.80 -5.92
N GLN A 68 23.09 1.46 -6.88
CA GLN A 68 23.34 1.71 -8.29
C GLN A 68 23.18 3.19 -8.65
N HIS A 69 22.18 3.87 -8.08
CA HIS A 69 21.77 5.20 -8.54
C HIS A 69 22.13 6.33 -7.59
N LEU A 70 22.05 6.12 -6.26
CA LEU A 70 22.30 7.17 -5.29
C LEU A 70 23.76 7.18 -4.82
N LEU A 71 24.33 6.01 -4.49
CA LEU A 71 25.69 5.93 -3.96
C LEU A 71 26.74 6.60 -4.87
N PRO A 72 26.75 6.38 -6.21
CA PRO A 72 27.74 7.01 -7.09
C PRO A 72 27.53 8.52 -7.27
N ALA A 73 26.37 9.05 -6.88
CA ALA A 73 26.04 10.47 -6.97
C ALA A 73 26.56 11.28 -5.77
N PHE A 74 26.96 10.61 -4.68
CA PHE A 74 27.56 11.27 -3.53
C PHE A 74 29.06 11.44 -3.75
N GLY A 75 29.51 12.69 -3.79
CA GLY A 75 30.91 13.05 -3.97
C GLY A 75 31.25 14.37 -3.27
N PRO A 76 32.55 14.66 -3.08
CA PRO A 76 32.99 15.85 -2.35
C PRO A 76 32.87 17.14 -3.17
N GLU A 77 32.79 17.03 -4.49
CA GLU A 77 32.72 18.18 -5.38
C GLU A 77 31.28 18.71 -5.49
N PRO A 78 31.10 20.04 -5.56
CA PRO A 78 29.79 20.63 -5.83
C PRO A 78 29.19 20.09 -7.13
N LEU A 79 27.89 19.79 -7.10
CA LEU A 79 27.15 19.43 -8.31
C LEU A 79 27.02 20.66 -9.22
N PRO A 80 27.12 20.49 -10.55
CA PRO A 80 26.83 21.56 -11.49
C PRO A 80 25.34 21.91 -11.47
N ASP A 81 24.98 23.10 -11.94
CA ASP A 81 23.57 23.49 -12.04
C ASP A 81 22.79 22.56 -12.98
N HIS A 82 21.66 22.05 -12.48
CA HIS A 82 20.83 21.04 -13.15
C HIS A 82 19.38 21.53 -13.38
N ASP A 83 19.15 22.83 -13.55
CA ASP A 83 17.82 23.46 -13.64
C ASP A 83 16.80 22.71 -14.52
N LYS A 84 17.24 22.24 -15.70
CA LYS A 84 16.38 21.49 -16.63
C LYS A 84 16.00 20.11 -16.07
N ALA A 85 16.95 19.40 -15.47
CA ALA A 85 16.70 18.09 -14.87
C ALA A 85 15.85 18.21 -13.59
N ASP A 86 16.10 19.24 -12.78
CA ASP A 86 15.32 19.53 -11.57
C ASP A 86 13.88 19.90 -11.92
N THR A 87 13.68 20.68 -12.98
CA THR A 87 12.33 21.00 -13.49
C THR A 87 11.63 19.73 -13.97
N ALA A 88 12.29 18.90 -14.77
CA ALA A 88 11.72 17.64 -15.24
C ALA A 88 11.42 16.65 -14.10
N LEU A 89 12.27 16.60 -13.07
CA LEU A 89 12.04 15.79 -11.88
C LEU A 89 10.82 16.32 -11.11
N ARG A 90 10.71 17.63 -10.91
CA ARG A 90 9.57 18.27 -10.24
C ARG A 90 8.27 17.98 -10.98
N GLU A 91 8.22 18.20 -12.29
CA GLU A 91 7.06 17.90 -13.13
C GLU A 91 6.64 16.42 -13.02
N ARG A 92 7.62 15.51 -13.00
CA ARG A 92 7.35 14.08 -12.82
C ARG A 92 6.80 13.77 -11.42
N LEU A 93 7.38 14.34 -10.37
CA LEU A 93 6.91 14.13 -9.00
C LEU A 93 5.50 14.69 -8.80
N ASP A 94 5.21 15.86 -9.36
CA ASP A 94 3.89 16.51 -9.29
C ASP A 94 2.82 15.71 -10.04
N ALA A 95 3.20 14.98 -11.11
CA ALA A 95 2.29 14.14 -11.89
C ALA A 95 2.11 12.71 -11.35
N LEU A 96 2.95 12.26 -10.40
CA LEU A 96 2.88 10.91 -9.87
C LEU A 96 1.66 10.74 -8.96
N ALA A 97 0.74 9.87 -9.36
CA ALA A 97 -0.41 9.47 -8.58
C ALA A 97 -0.65 7.96 -8.70
N LEU A 98 -1.29 7.37 -7.68
CA LEU A 98 -1.84 6.02 -7.82
C LEU A 98 -3.08 6.10 -8.72
N PRO A 99 -3.11 5.40 -9.87
CA PRO A 99 -4.29 5.43 -10.73
C PRO A 99 -5.52 4.92 -9.98
N PRO A 100 -6.64 5.66 -9.98
CA PRO A 100 -7.88 5.16 -9.41
C PRO A 100 -8.43 4.00 -10.25
N LEU A 101 -9.27 3.17 -9.65
CA LEU A 101 -10.08 2.23 -10.40
C LEU A 101 -11.11 3.01 -11.23
N ALA A 102 -11.37 2.54 -12.45
CA ALA A 102 -12.32 3.17 -13.35
C ALA A 102 -13.33 2.15 -13.84
N SER A 103 -14.61 2.51 -13.77
CA SER A 103 -15.69 1.69 -14.31
C SER A 103 -15.57 1.55 -15.82
N ALA A 104 -16.07 0.44 -16.38
CA ALA A 104 -16.09 0.26 -17.83
C ALA A 104 -16.81 1.43 -18.53
N PRO A 105 -16.33 1.92 -19.70
CA PRO A 105 -16.94 3.08 -20.36
C PRO A 105 -18.44 2.92 -20.58
N GLY A 106 -19.22 3.90 -20.11
CA GLY A 106 -20.68 3.91 -20.24
C GLY A 106 -21.42 3.00 -19.26
N LEU A 107 -20.71 2.22 -18.44
CA LEU A 107 -21.32 1.42 -17.39
C LEU A 107 -21.74 2.34 -16.24
N ARG A 108 -22.98 2.18 -15.80
CA ARG A 108 -23.50 2.81 -14.58
C ARG A 108 -24.03 1.71 -13.67
N ALA A 109 -23.67 1.79 -12.39
CA ALA A 109 -24.19 0.89 -11.39
C ALA A 109 -25.72 1.03 -11.30
N ASP A 110 -26.43 -0.09 -11.40
CA ASP A 110 -27.84 -0.14 -11.06
C ASP A 110 -28.00 0.00 -9.54
N ARG A 111 -28.45 1.17 -9.11
CA ARG A 111 -28.58 1.53 -7.70
C ARG A 111 -29.55 0.61 -6.96
N ASP A 112 -30.63 0.17 -7.61
CA ASP A 112 -31.64 -0.67 -6.98
C ASP A 112 -31.13 -2.11 -6.79
N THR A 113 -30.31 -2.58 -7.74
CA THR A 113 -29.69 -3.92 -7.66
C THR A 113 -28.54 -3.97 -6.65
N TRP A 114 -27.66 -2.97 -6.65
CA TRP A 114 -26.44 -2.99 -5.85
C TRP A 114 -26.62 -2.43 -4.43
N SER A 115 -27.49 -1.44 -4.24
CA SER A 115 -27.70 -0.84 -2.91
C SER A 115 -28.36 -1.84 -1.97
N GLY A 116 -27.83 -1.96 -0.75
CA GLY A 116 -28.30 -2.90 0.26
C GLY A 116 -27.84 -4.34 0.03
N THR A 117 -27.25 -4.67 -1.13
CA THR A 117 -26.73 -6.02 -1.39
C THR A 117 -25.56 -6.34 -0.46
N ALA A 118 -25.66 -7.47 0.23
CA ALA A 118 -24.59 -8.06 1.03
C ALA A 118 -23.87 -9.17 0.25
N PHE A 119 -22.55 -9.22 0.42
CA PHE A 119 -21.67 -10.24 -0.12
C PHE A 119 -20.99 -11.00 1.03
N THR A 120 -20.95 -12.32 0.96
CA THR A 120 -20.23 -13.18 1.92
C THR A 120 -18.89 -13.65 1.34
N PRO A 121 -17.93 -14.12 2.13
CA PRO A 121 -16.65 -14.55 1.59
C PRO A 121 -16.82 -15.73 0.62
N ALA A 122 -16.20 -15.64 -0.55
CA ALA A 122 -16.10 -16.79 -1.45
C ALA A 122 -15.36 -17.92 -0.74
N GLY A 123 -15.94 -19.13 -0.73
CA GLY A 123 -15.39 -20.27 0.02
C GLY A 123 -15.69 -20.25 1.53
N GLY A 124 -16.55 -19.35 2.01
CA GLY A 124 -17.09 -19.33 3.38
C GLY A 124 -16.28 -18.52 4.40
N GLU A 125 -14.96 -18.36 4.20
CA GLU A 125 -14.11 -17.50 5.03
C GLU A 125 -13.13 -16.69 4.17
N CYS A 126 -12.89 -15.44 4.53
CA CYS A 126 -11.87 -14.61 3.90
C CYS A 126 -10.49 -14.87 4.56
N ALA A 127 -9.66 -15.70 3.93
CA ALA A 127 -8.34 -16.06 4.49
C ALA A 127 -7.39 -14.85 4.67
N GLU A 128 -7.49 -13.85 3.79
CA GLU A 128 -6.69 -12.61 3.83
C GLU A 128 -7.11 -11.66 4.96
N GLN A 129 -8.39 -11.66 5.35
CA GLN A 129 -8.91 -10.84 6.44
C GLN A 129 -10.04 -11.60 7.16
N ARG A 130 -9.67 -12.50 8.08
CA ARG A 130 -10.61 -13.43 8.75
C ARG A 130 -11.72 -12.77 9.54
N THR A 131 -11.48 -11.55 10.02
CA THR A 131 -12.48 -10.76 10.74
C THR A 131 -13.56 -10.23 9.82
N LEU A 132 -13.27 -10.01 8.53
CA LEU A 132 -14.21 -9.51 7.52
C LEU A 132 -15.19 -10.61 7.10
N THR A 133 -16.45 -10.40 7.47
CA THR A 133 -17.53 -11.39 7.27
C THR A 133 -18.53 -10.97 6.21
N THR A 134 -18.68 -9.68 5.95
CA THR A 134 -19.62 -9.20 4.94
C THR A 134 -19.11 -7.91 4.31
N VAL A 135 -19.30 -7.79 2.99
CA VAL A 135 -19.16 -6.53 2.27
C VAL A 135 -20.55 -6.08 1.85
N ARG A 136 -20.87 -4.80 2.02
CA ARG A 136 -22.15 -4.21 1.62
C ARG A 136 -21.92 -2.93 0.84
N LEU A 137 -22.70 -2.73 -0.21
CA LEU A 137 -22.78 -1.45 -0.90
C LEU A 137 -24.07 -0.74 -0.52
N THR A 138 -24.01 0.56 -0.27
CA THR A 138 -25.18 1.39 0.00
C THR A 138 -25.06 2.66 -0.79
N ALA A 139 -26.02 2.89 -1.68
CA ALA A 139 -26.04 4.10 -2.50
C ALA A 139 -26.54 5.28 -1.65
N ASP A 140 -25.90 6.45 -1.74
CA ASP A 140 -26.31 7.65 -1.00
C ASP A 140 -27.61 8.24 -1.58
N PRO A 141 -28.74 8.29 -0.85
CA PRO A 141 -29.99 8.81 -1.40
C PRO A 141 -29.93 10.28 -1.85
N ALA A 142 -29.00 11.07 -1.32
CA ALA A 142 -28.87 12.50 -1.59
C ALA A 142 -27.80 12.86 -2.64
N ALA A 143 -26.93 11.90 -3.01
CA ALA A 143 -25.77 12.15 -3.85
C ALA A 143 -25.47 10.99 -4.83
N PRO A 144 -24.65 11.20 -5.87
CA PRO A 144 -24.17 10.09 -6.72
C PRO A 144 -23.17 9.14 -6.01
N GLY A 145 -22.81 9.42 -4.75
CA GLY A 145 -21.85 8.64 -3.98
C GLY A 145 -22.40 7.33 -3.42
N TRP A 146 -21.48 6.53 -2.91
CA TRP A 146 -21.71 5.22 -2.32
C TRP A 146 -20.96 5.08 -1.01
N THR A 147 -21.45 4.17 -0.17
CA THR A 147 -20.76 3.68 1.00
C THR A 147 -20.42 2.21 0.80
N LEU A 148 -19.13 1.90 0.90
CA LEU A 148 -18.59 0.56 1.04
C LEU A 148 -18.57 0.20 2.54
N GLY A 149 -19.48 -0.67 2.96
CA GLY A 149 -19.51 -1.26 4.29
C GLY A 149 -18.66 -2.52 4.35
N LEU A 150 -17.69 -2.55 5.26
CA LEU A 150 -16.85 -3.70 5.57
C LEU A 150 -17.21 -4.18 6.99
N ASP A 151 -18.07 -5.19 7.07
CA ASP A 151 -18.56 -5.73 8.33
C ASP A 151 -17.60 -6.80 8.87
N GLU A 152 -17.03 -6.52 10.04
CA GLU A 152 -16.21 -7.44 10.80
C GLU A 152 -16.97 -8.02 12.01
N ARG A 153 -16.48 -9.12 12.59
CA ARG A 153 -17.05 -9.73 13.80
C ARG A 153 -17.09 -8.75 15.00
N GLY A 154 -18.16 -7.98 15.13
CA GLY A 154 -18.41 -7.03 16.21
C GLY A 154 -18.22 -5.55 15.86
N SER A 155 -17.89 -5.20 14.61
CA SER A 155 -17.81 -3.80 14.17
C SER A 155 -17.96 -3.67 12.65
N SER A 156 -18.31 -2.49 12.14
CA SER A 156 -18.38 -2.22 10.71
C SER A 156 -17.56 -0.98 10.36
N LEU A 157 -16.85 -1.01 9.24
CA LEU A 157 -16.16 0.15 8.68
C LEU A 157 -16.93 0.62 7.46
N ALA A 158 -17.47 1.84 7.53
CA ALA A 158 -18.18 2.49 6.42
C ALA A 158 -17.24 3.46 5.71
N LEU A 159 -17.03 3.26 4.41
CA LEU A 159 -16.08 4.02 3.62
C LEU A 159 -16.80 4.67 2.44
N ALA A 160 -16.74 5.99 2.35
CA ALA A 160 -17.33 6.73 1.25
C ALA A 160 -16.48 6.56 -0.02
N PHE A 161 -17.14 6.48 -1.18
CA PHE A 161 -16.50 6.57 -2.47
C PHE A 161 -17.49 7.08 -3.54
N ASP A 162 -16.94 7.56 -4.64
CA ASP A 162 -17.68 7.91 -5.86
C ASP A 162 -16.86 7.55 -7.11
N ASP A 163 -17.37 7.92 -8.29
CA ASP A 163 -16.68 7.70 -9.56
C ASP A 163 -15.59 8.75 -9.87
N ALA A 164 -15.27 9.67 -8.94
CA ALA A 164 -14.34 10.78 -9.16
C ALA A 164 -12.88 10.44 -8.84
N GLY A 165 -12.60 9.22 -8.34
CA GLY A 165 -11.25 8.70 -8.14
C GLY A 165 -11.02 8.20 -6.72
N TRP A 166 -9.98 8.70 -6.06
CA TRP A 166 -9.69 8.37 -4.66
C TRP A 166 -10.47 9.30 -3.73
N THR A 167 -11.30 8.71 -2.87
CA THR A 167 -11.99 9.41 -1.80
C THR A 167 -11.24 9.19 -0.49
N VAL A 168 -10.74 10.26 0.12
CA VAL A 168 -10.02 10.22 1.40
C VAL A 168 -10.96 10.49 2.56
N THR A 169 -10.88 9.70 3.63
CA THR A 169 -11.63 9.89 4.87
C THR A 169 -10.72 9.65 6.07
N ASP A 170 -10.72 10.56 7.05
CA ASP A 170 -9.82 10.49 8.21
C ASP A 170 -10.32 9.57 9.35
N ALA A 171 -11.64 9.36 9.46
CA ALA A 171 -12.27 8.64 10.57
C ALA A 171 -13.16 7.49 10.10
N PRO A 172 -13.28 6.39 10.87
CA PRO A 172 -12.59 6.11 12.14
C PRO A 172 -11.12 5.70 11.98
N VAL A 173 -10.70 5.46 10.74
CA VAL A 173 -9.33 5.15 10.32
C VAL A 173 -9.03 5.95 9.06
N PRO A 174 -7.86 6.61 8.95
CA PRO A 174 -7.46 7.30 7.73
C PRO A 174 -7.36 6.32 6.56
N THR A 175 -8.24 6.50 5.59
CA THR A 175 -8.35 5.62 4.42
C THR A 175 -8.52 6.43 3.14
N ALA A 176 -8.03 5.90 2.03
CA ALA A 176 -8.41 6.31 0.69
C ALA A 176 -9.08 5.14 -0.02
N VAL A 177 -10.24 5.39 -0.63
CA VAL A 177 -11.00 4.37 -1.37
C VAL A 177 -11.17 4.80 -2.81
N THR A 178 -10.93 3.87 -3.72
CA THR A 178 -11.35 3.97 -5.11
C THR A 178 -12.08 2.69 -5.47
N ALA A 179 -13.11 2.78 -6.29
CA ALA A 179 -13.91 1.63 -6.66
C ALA A 179 -14.51 1.79 -8.05
N ALA A 180 -14.88 0.66 -8.66
CA ALA A 180 -15.37 0.61 -10.01
C ALA A 180 -16.24 -0.63 -10.24
N TRP A 181 -17.20 -0.50 -11.14
CA TRP A 181 -17.87 -1.64 -11.74
C TRP A 181 -17.12 -2.03 -13.01
N THR A 182 -16.61 -3.26 -13.06
CA THR A 182 -15.89 -3.76 -14.25
C THR A 182 -16.85 -4.31 -15.29
N ASP A 183 -18.02 -4.79 -14.85
CA ASP A 183 -19.15 -5.24 -15.66
C ASP A 183 -20.45 -5.14 -14.82
N PRO A 184 -21.65 -5.40 -15.39
CA PRO A 184 -22.92 -5.27 -14.66
C PRO A 184 -23.04 -6.12 -13.38
N ALA A 185 -22.25 -7.19 -13.24
CA ALA A 185 -22.30 -8.14 -12.13
C ALA A 185 -21.06 -8.11 -11.23
N THR A 186 -20.04 -7.30 -11.54
CA THR A 186 -18.76 -7.28 -10.81
C THR A 186 -18.38 -5.87 -10.35
N PHE A 187 -18.12 -5.76 -9.05
CA PHE A 187 -17.63 -4.55 -8.40
C PHE A 187 -16.24 -4.82 -7.84
N THR A 188 -15.35 -3.84 -7.98
CA THR A 188 -14.00 -3.89 -7.39
C THR A 188 -13.72 -2.62 -6.60
N ALA A 189 -12.95 -2.75 -5.53
CA ALA A 189 -12.52 -1.61 -4.72
C ALA A 189 -11.08 -1.81 -4.23
N ASP A 190 -10.33 -0.71 -4.17
CA ASP A 190 -9.05 -0.62 -3.48
C ASP A 190 -9.24 0.30 -2.26
N VAL A 191 -8.88 -0.22 -1.08
CA VAL A 191 -8.89 0.51 0.19
C VAL A 191 -7.45 0.63 0.68
N ALA A 192 -6.88 1.83 0.62
CA ALA A 192 -5.57 2.15 1.18
C ALA A 192 -5.73 2.66 2.61
N PHE A 193 -5.00 2.07 3.56
CA PHE A 193 -4.98 2.50 4.97
C PHE A 193 -3.80 3.46 5.18
N LEU A 194 -4.08 4.76 5.19
CA LEU A 194 -3.10 5.82 4.89
C LEU A 194 -1.97 5.98 5.90
N GLU A 195 -2.14 5.46 7.12
CA GLU A 195 -1.10 5.46 8.16
C GLU A 195 -0.28 4.16 8.16
N THR A 196 -0.47 3.31 7.16
CA THR A 196 0.22 2.03 7.00
C THR A 196 0.63 1.83 5.53
N PRO A 197 1.54 0.88 5.22
CA PRO A 197 1.84 0.55 3.82
C PRO A 197 0.79 -0.36 3.17
N HIS A 198 -0.37 -0.59 3.80
CA HIS A 198 -1.31 -1.64 3.42
C HIS A 198 -2.47 -1.15 2.55
N ARG A 199 -2.71 -1.90 1.46
CA ARG A 199 -3.86 -1.70 0.57
C ARG A 199 -4.60 -3.02 0.36
N LEU A 200 -5.90 -3.02 0.65
CA LEU A 200 -6.80 -4.14 0.47
C LEU A 200 -7.53 -3.99 -0.87
N HIS A 201 -7.40 -4.98 -1.74
CA HIS A 201 -8.20 -5.11 -2.95
C HIS A 201 -9.40 -6.01 -2.68
N LEU A 202 -10.59 -5.60 -3.13
CA LEU A 202 -11.83 -6.34 -3.00
C LEU A 202 -12.44 -6.56 -4.38
N THR A 203 -13.06 -7.73 -4.56
CA THR A 203 -13.91 -8.03 -5.72
C THR A 203 -15.22 -8.64 -5.22
N CYS A 204 -16.35 -8.06 -5.60
CA CYS A 204 -17.69 -8.56 -5.27
C CYS A 204 -18.40 -9.01 -6.55
N SER A 205 -19.02 -10.18 -6.50
CA SER A 205 -19.84 -10.73 -7.58
C SER A 205 -21.30 -10.79 -7.19
N LEU A 206 -22.16 -10.11 -7.96
CA LEU A 206 -23.62 -10.19 -7.80
C LEU A 206 -24.16 -11.59 -8.07
N THR A 207 -23.58 -12.29 -9.04
CA THR A 207 -24.05 -13.60 -9.48
C THR A 207 -23.92 -14.64 -8.37
N SER A 208 -22.77 -14.70 -7.70
CA SER A 208 -22.54 -15.63 -6.59
C SER A 208 -22.92 -15.05 -5.23
N ARG A 209 -23.18 -13.74 -5.14
CA ARG A 209 -23.36 -13.00 -3.88
C ARG A 209 -22.17 -13.17 -2.93
N THR A 210 -20.97 -13.25 -3.50
CA THR A 210 -19.73 -13.42 -2.73
C THR A 210 -18.71 -12.31 -3.02
N PHE A 211 -17.76 -12.16 -2.10
CA PHE A 211 -16.57 -11.33 -2.30
C PHE A 211 -15.28 -12.13 -2.12
N THR A 212 -14.21 -11.68 -2.78
CA THR A 212 -12.82 -12.02 -2.48
C THR A 212 -12.08 -10.79 -2.04
N ALA A 213 -11.00 -10.99 -1.27
CA ALA A 213 -10.13 -9.92 -0.82
C ALA A 213 -8.67 -10.32 -1.01
N HIS A 214 -7.79 -9.35 -1.24
CA HIS A 214 -6.36 -9.57 -1.42
C HIS A 214 -5.56 -8.35 -0.93
N TRP A 215 -4.61 -8.57 -0.01
CA TRP A 215 -3.69 -7.51 0.40
C TRP A 215 -2.58 -7.34 -0.62
N ARG A 216 -2.36 -6.12 -1.13
CA ARG A 216 -1.20 -5.82 -1.99
C ARG A 216 0.12 -5.96 -1.26
N THR A 217 0.13 -5.58 0.01
CA THR A 217 1.18 -5.82 1.00
C THR A 217 0.48 -6.42 2.22
N ARG A 218 0.69 -7.71 2.48
CA ARG A 218 -0.06 -8.40 3.54
C ARG A 218 0.35 -7.87 4.92
N PRO A 219 -0.58 -7.46 5.79
CA PRO A 219 -0.22 -7.05 7.14
C PRO A 219 0.45 -8.14 7.97
N LEU A 220 1.45 -7.75 8.77
CA LEU A 220 2.16 -8.68 9.67
C LEU A 220 1.28 -9.14 10.84
N THR A 221 0.48 -8.22 11.37
CA THR A 221 -0.52 -8.51 12.39
C THR A 221 -1.86 -8.76 11.76
N ARG A 222 -2.55 -9.82 12.18
CA ARG A 222 -3.93 -10.10 11.77
C ARG A 222 -4.87 -9.56 12.84
N GLY A 223 -5.67 -8.56 12.50
CA GLY A 223 -6.60 -7.91 13.42
C GLY A 223 -7.72 -7.21 12.68
N SER A 224 -8.54 -6.46 13.41
CA SER A 224 -9.60 -5.64 12.81
C SER A 224 -9.02 -4.63 11.83
N LEU A 225 -9.74 -4.37 10.73
CA LEU A 225 -9.44 -3.30 9.78
C LEU A 225 -9.31 -1.94 10.47
N ARG A 226 -10.04 -1.73 11.58
CA ARG A 226 -9.97 -0.50 12.37
C ARG A 226 -8.65 -0.29 13.11
N ALA A 227 -7.81 -1.32 13.20
CA ALA A 227 -6.50 -1.26 13.84
C ALA A 227 -5.38 -0.79 12.90
N TYR A 228 -5.64 -0.66 11.59
CA TYR A 228 -4.66 -0.16 10.61
C TYR A 228 -4.58 1.37 10.61
N ARG A 229 -4.23 1.91 11.77
CA ARG A 229 -3.98 3.33 12.05
C ARG A 229 -2.80 3.47 12.99
N ALA A 230 -2.20 4.64 12.99
CA ALA A 230 -1.21 5.02 13.98
C ALA A 230 -1.82 4.93 15.41
N PRO A 231 -1.01 4.53 16.42
CA PRO A 231 -1.41 4.64 17.81
C PRO A 231 -1.80 6.09 18.13
N GLN A 232 -2.95 6.29 18.75
CA GLN A 232 -3.29 7.61 19.30
C GLN A 232 -2.53 7.79 20.62
N SER A 233 -1.77 8.89 20.70
CA SER A 233 -1.11 9.38 21.91
C SER A 233 -2.11 9.91 22.93
#